data_AF-A0A9E8SKH2-F1
#
_entry.id   AF-A0A9E8SKH2-F1
#
_cell.length_a   1.000
_cell.length_b   1.000
_cell.length_c   1.000
_cell.angle_alpha   90.00
_cell.angle_beta   90.00
_cell.angle_gamma   90.00
#
_symmetry.space_group_name_H-M   'P 1'
#
loop_
_entity.id
_entity.type
_entity.pdbx_description
1 polymer ?
#
loop_
_entity_poly.entity_id
_entity_poly.type
_entity_poly.pdbx_seq_one_letter_code
_entity_poly.pdbx_strand_id
1 'polypeptide(L)' 'MKTDLSQSEQLLLRDVRNFFLTDTCAEIVGSMNAMVESLLFSADLENVTPTMKGDIVNQLRVVTFLSKLNENCDRGRA' A
#
# COMPACT_ATOMS: atom_id res chain seq x y z
N MET A 1 -10.76 -25.00 7.81
CA MET A 1 -9.39 -25.40 8.18
C MET A 1 -8.84 -24.32 9.10
N LYS A 2 -8.66 -24.57 10.39
CA LYS A 2 -7.97 -23.60 11.27
C LYS A 2 -6.49 -23.73 10.98
N THR A 3 -5.91 -22.76 10.29
CA THR A 3 -4.46 -22.64 10.16
C THR A 3 -3.90 -22.34 11.54
N ASP A 4 -3.15 -23.27 12.10
CA ASP A 4 -2.46 -23.07 13.37
C ASP A 4 -1.19 -22.27 13.07
N LEU A 5 -1.27 -20.96 13.29
CA LEU A 5 -0.19 -20.03 13.02
C LEU A 5 0.75 -19.99 14.21
N SER A 6 2.05 -19.89 13.95
CA SER A 6 3.05 -19.63 14.99
C SER A 6 2.76 -18.30 15.70
N GLN A 7 3.25 -18.15 16.92
CA GLN A 7 3.08 -16.93 17.70
C GLN A 7 3.57 -15.68 16.95
N SER A 8 4.68 -15.79 16.20
CA SER A 8 5.22 -14.72 15.38
C SER A 8 4.28 -14.31 14.23
N GLU A 9 3.66 -15.29 13.56
CA GLU A 9 2.68 -15.04 12.49
C GLU A 9 1.39 -14.41 13.04
N GLN A 10 0.96 -14.81 14.23
CA GLN A 10 -0.19 -14.19 14.90
C GLN A 10 0.08 -12.73 15.28
N LEU A 11 1.29 -12.43 15.77
CA LEU A 11 1.71 -11.06 16.08
C LEU A 11 1.75 -10.21 14.81
N LEU A 12 2.35 -10.72 13.73
CA LEU A 12 2.37 -10.04 12.43
C LEU A 12 0.96 -9.74 11.92
N LEU A 13 0.05 -10.73 11.97
CA LEU A 13 -1.34 -10.53 11.56
C LEU A 13 -2.06 -9.49 12.40
N ARG A 14 -1.83 -9.47 13.71
CA ARG A 14 -2.41 -8.45 14.60
C ARG A 14 -1.91 -7.06 14.22
N ASP A 15 -0.61 -6.92 13.97
CA ASP A 15 0.00 -5.64 13.66
C ASP A 15 -0.44 -5.14 12.27
N VAL A 16 -0.53 -6.03 11.27
CA VAL A 16 -1.14 -5.74 9.96
C VAL A 16 -2.60 -5.33 10.09
N ARG A 17 -3.38 -6.05 10.92
CA ARG A 17 -4.80 -5.72 11.14
C ARG A 17 -4.95 -4.36 11.80
N ASN A 18 -4.12 -4.05 12.79
CA ASN A 18 -4.15 -2.76 13.48
C ASN A 18 -3.81 -1.62 12.52
N PHE A 19 -2.80 -1.80 11.67
CA PHE A 19 -2.45 -0.87 10.61
C PHE A 19 -3.66 -0.53 9.71
N PHE A 20 -4.42 -1.53 9.25
CA PHE A 20 -5.62 -1.30 8.43
C PHE A 20 -6.82 -0.70 9.20
N LEU A 21 -6.80 -0.68 10.54
CA LEU A 21 -7.89 -0.16 11.37
C LEU A 21 -7.66 1.27 11.85
N THR A 22 -6.41 1.71 11.96
CA THR A 22 -6.05 3.06 12.42
C THR A 22 -5.93 4.06 11.30
N ASP A 23 -5.48 3.60 10.14
CA ASP A 23 -5.09 4.48 9.05
C ASP A 23 -6.26 4.69 8.10
N THR A 24 -6.36 5.91 7.57
CA THR A 24 -7.33 6.26 6.54
C THR A 24 -7.00 5.53 5.23
N CYS A 25 -7.98 5.41 4.32
CA CYS A 25 -7.78 4.70 3.06
C CYS A 25 -6.63 5.29 2.24
N ALA A 26 -6.46 6.61 2.25
CA ALA A 26 -5.39 7.33 1.60
C ALA A 26 -4.02 7.07 2.24
N GLU A 27 -3.95 6.94 3.57
CA GLU A 27 -2.72 6.58 4.30
C GLU A 27 -2.31 5.14 3.98
N ILE A 28 -3.26 4.21 3.97
CA ILE A 28 -3.04 2.81 3.58
C ILE A 28 -2.53 2.73 2.14
N VAL A 29 -3.24 3.33 1.19
CA VAL A 29 -2.86 3.35 -0.23
C VAL A 29 -1.50 4.02 -0.42
N GLY A 30 -1.25 5.13 0.28
CA GLY A 30 0.05 5.81 0.24
C GLY A 30 1.19 4.91 0.71
N SER A 31 1.00 4.21 1.82
CA SER A 31 2.00 3.30 2.38
C SER A 31 2.26 2.09 1.47
N MET A 32 1.22 1.50 0.92
CA MET A 32 1.34 0.40 -0.06
C MET A 32 2.12 0.84 -1.30
N ASN A 33 1.80 2.02 -1.84
CA ASN A 33 2.48 2.56 -3.01
C ASN A 33 3.95 2.85 -2.71
N ALA A 34 4.27 3.40 -1.53
CA ALA A 34 5.66 3.64 -1.12
C ALA A 34 6.49 2.34 -1.01
N MET A 35 5.89 1.24 -0.53
CA MET A 35 6.56 -0.06 -0.50
C MET A 35 6.84 -0.59 -1.91
N VAL A 36 5.88 -0.45 -2.83
CA VAL A 36 6.07 -0.87 -4.23
C VAL A 36 7.13 0.01 -4.90
N GLU A 37 7.13 1.32 -4.68
CA GLU A 37 8.17 2.21 -5.19
C GLU A 37 9.56 1.80 -4.65
N SER A 38 9.68 1.54 -3.35
CA SER A 38 10.93 1.06 -2.74
C SER A 38 11.44 -0.23 -3.40
N LEU A 39 10.54 -1.19 -3.67
CA LEU A 39 10.88 -2.42 -4.40
C LEU A 39 11.30 -2.12 -5.84
N LEU A 40 10.61 -1.24 -6.55
CA LEU A 40 10.94 -0.86 -7.93
C LEU A 40 12.33 -0.24 -8.04
N PHE A 41 12.77 0.49 -7.01
CA PHE A 41 14.08 1.13 -6.96
C PHE A 41 15.14 0.31 -6.21
N SER A 42 14.83 -0.92 -5.76
CA SER A 42 15.84 -1.81 -5.18
C SER A 42 16.81 -2.32 -6.25
N ALA A 43 18.02 -2.66 -5.83
CA ALA A 43 19.04 -3.22 -6.72
C ALA A 43 18.71 -4.65 -7.16
N ASP A 44 17.86 -5.36 -6.42
CA ASP A 44 17.56 -6.78 -6.58
C ASP A 44 16.44 -7.05 -7.58
N LEU A 45 15.77 -6.01 -8.10
CA LEU A 45 14.66 -6.16 -9.01
C LEU A 45 15.12 -6.29 -10.47
N GLU A 46 15.28 -7.53 -10.90
CA GLU A 46 15.55 -7.89 -12.29
C GLU A 46 14.26 -7.88 -13.15
N ASN A 47 14.42 -7.84 -14.48
CA ASN A 47 13.32 -7.93 -15.46
C ASN A 47 12.30 -6.77 -15.48
N VAL A 48 12.59 -5.64 -14.82
CA VAL A 48 11.78 -4.43 -14.90
C VAL A 48 12.58 -3.31 -15.55
N THR A 49 12.19 -2.94 -16.77
CA THR A 49 12.86 -1.86 -17.51
C THR A 49 12.60 -0.50 -16.84
N PRO A 50 13.48 0.50 -17.02
CA PRO A 50 13.25 1.86 -16.51
C PRO A 50 11.91 2.45 -16.95
N THR A 51 11.46 2.16 -18.17
CA THR A 51 10.16 2.59 -18.69
C THR A 51 9.00 1.95 -17.92
N MET A 52 9.05 0.63 -17.68
CA MET A 52 8.05 -0.05 -16.86
C MET A 52 8.02 0.50 -15.43
N LYS A 53 9.18 0.82 -14.84
CA LYS A 53 9.23 1.49 -13.52
C LYS A 53 8.49 2.82 -13.55
N GLY A 54 8.75 3.66 -14.57
CA GLY A 54 8.06 4.94 -14.75
C GLY A 54 6.55 4.79 -14.89
N ASP A 55 6.09 3.83 -15.69
CA ASP A 55 4.67 3.57 -15.90
C ASP A 55 3.99 3.10 -14.61
N ILE A 56 4.60 2.18 -13.87
CA ILE A 56 4.06 1.68 -12.60
C ILE A 56 3.99 2.82 -11.58
N VAL A 57 5.07 3.58 -11.39
CA VAL A 57 5.10 4.73 -10.46
C VAL A 57 4.00 5.75 -10.81
N ASN A 58 3.77 6.02 -12.10
CA ASN A 58 2.70 6.92 -12.52
C ASN A 58 1.31 6.38 -12.15
N GLN A 59 1.06 5.08 -12.34
CA GLN A 59 -0.20 4.47 -11.91
C GLN A 59 -0.38 4.55 -10.38
N LEU A 60 0.68 4.29 -9.61
CA LEU A 60 0.65 4.40 -8.15
C LEU A 60 0.28 5.84 -7.72
N ARG A 61 0.88 6.86 -8.33
CA ARG A 61 0.56 8.27 -8.06
C ARG A 61 -0.90 8.61 -8.35
N VAL A 62 -1.46 8.10 -9.45
CA VAL A 62 -2.88 8.30 -9.79
C VAL A 62 -3.78 7.67 -8.73
N VAL A 63 -3.48 6.44 -8.30
CA VAL A 63 -4.27 5.75 -7.27
C VAL A 63 -4.20 6.49 -5.92
N THR A 64 -3.02 6.96 -5.50
CA THR A 64 -2.88 7.79 -4.30
C THR A 64 -3.65 9.12 -4.40
N PHE A 65 -3.68 9.72 -5.58
CA PHE A 65 -4.45 10.94 -5.80
C PHE A 65 -5.95 10.67 -5.69
N LEU A 66 -6.44 9.59 -6.30
CA LEU A 66 -7.85 9.19 -6.22
C LEU A 66 -8.28 8.84 -4.79
N SER A 67 -7.44 8.15 -4.02
CA SER A 67 -7.76 7.83 -2.61
C SER A 67 -7.89 9.08 -1.75
N LYS A 68 -6.96 10.05 -1.91
CA LYS A 68 -7.04 11.36 -1.24
C LYS A 68 -8.26 12.16 -1.67
N LEU A 69 -8.62 12.14 -2.95
CA LEU A 69 -9.84 12.80 -3.43
C LEU A 69 -11.09 12.17 -2.82
N ASN A 70 -11.17 10.83 -2.76
CA ASN A 70 -12.32 10.14 -2.19
C ASN A 70 -12.55 10.55 -0.73
N GLU A 71 -11.50 10.58 0.09
CA GLU A 71 -11.62 11.02 1.49
C GLU A 71 -12.10 12.46 1.64
N ASN A 72 -11.63 13.36 0.78
CA ASN A 72 -12.04 14.75 0.82
C ASN A 72 -13.49 14.93 0.36
N CYS A 73 -13.92 14.16 -0.65
CA CYS A 73 -15.33 14.11 -1.08
C CYS A 73 -16.25 13.57 0.03
N ASP A 74 -15.81 12.54 0.75
CA ASP A 74 -16.59 11.95 1.85
C ASP A 74 -16.67 12.91 3.05
N ARG A 75 -15.61 13.66 3.37
CA ARG A 75 -15.64 14.72 4.40
C ARG A 75 -16.52 15.91 4.02
N GLY A 76 -16.65 16.24 2.74
CA GLY A 76 -17.51 17.33 2.27
C GLY A 76 -19.02 16.99 2.27
N ARG A 77 -19.38 15.74 2.52
CA ARG A 77 -20.77 15.25 2.61
C ARG A 77 -21.26 15.03 4.05
N ALA A 78 -20.38 15.20 5.05
CA ALA A 78 -20.67 15.02 6.47
C ALA A 78 -21.15 16.31 7.15
#